data_AF-A0A933XND3-F1
#
_entry.id   AF-A0A933XND3-F1
#
_cell.length_a   1.000
_cell.length_b   1.000
_cell.length_c   1.000
_cell.angle_alpha   90.00
_cell.angle_beta   90.00
_cell.angle_gamma   90.00
#
_symmetry.space_group_name_H-M   'P 1'
#
loop_
_entity.id
_entity.type
_entity.pdbx_description
1 polymer ?
#
loop_
_entity_poly.entity_id
_entity_poly.type
_entity_poly.pdbx_seq_one_letter_code
_entity_poly.pdbx_strand_id
1 'polypeptide(L)'
;MMALVFGLAGPGLEIRVFAERPHAVPVQVPYEAPPKPGVAPDTAVLPSTKPLDAEELKRAEALLPLLEGKQEFWAMGEFVHLGPSTVPVLIKALKMPAPRVRYNAIETLLMLKEPSVVPALVEVATEANEVSRIREHALRVAVRLDPALVPPAVEAMAKDPNPTIRKTAAFEARYVRQKAVVPVLIGLIPDDERFVAVTAINSLWLLTRHESEIHDWDISTKQDRTDWAQEWIDWWKEAQSTFELPEPRRPRKPS
;
A
#
# COMPACT_ATOMS: atom_id res chain seq x y z
N MET A 1 -63.10 66.13 13.39
CA MET A 1 -62.77 66.67 14.72
C MET A 1 -63.55 65.83 15.73
N MET A 2 -62.87 65.23 16.72
CA MET A 2 -63.40 64.60 17.96
C MET A 2 -64.47 63.49 17.80
N ALA A 3 -64.17 62.26 18.18
CA ALA A 3 -64.29 61.67 19.53
C ALA A 3 -65.70 61.17 19.90
N LEU A 4 -65.76 59.85 20.16
CA LEU A 4 -66.47 59.16 21.26
C LEU A 4 -67.98 59.33 21.43
N VAL A 5 -68.74 58.22 21.26
CA VAL A 5 -69.57 57.51 22.28
C VAL A 5 -70.71 56.67 21.64
N PHE A 6 -70.79 55.41 22.08
CA PHE A 6 -71.93 54.47 22.27
C PHE A 6 -73.20 54.65 21.41
N GLY A 7 -73.85 53.64 20.82
CA GLY A 7 -73.92 52.19 20.97
C GLY A 7 -75.34 51.78 20.54
N LEU A 8 -75.58 50.51 20.19
CA LEU A 8 -76.83 49.76 20.45
C LEU A 8 -76.78 48.34 19.82
N ALA A 9 -77.47 47.42 20.50
CA ALA A 9 -77.42 45.96 20.43
C ALA A 9 -77.95 45.31 19.13
N GLY A 10 -77.55 44.04 18.90
CA GLY A 10 -78.30 43.08 18.07
C GLY A 10 -77.45 41.89 17.57
N PRO A 11 -77.83 40.62 17.81
CA PRO A 11 -76.93 39.46 17.66
C PRO A 11 -77.02 38.80 16.27
N GLY A 12 -75.91 38.23 15.79
CA GLY A 12 -75.88 37.44 14.55
C GLY A 12 -74.63 36.57 14.46
N LEU A 13 -74.86 35.25 14.39
CA LEU A 13 -73.92 34.14 14.35
C LEU A 13 -72.77 34.29 13.32
N GLU A 14 -71.53 34.00 13.74
CA GLU A 14 -70.38 33.77 12.84
C GLU A 14 -70.53 32.44 12.08
N ILE A 15 -70.30 32.44 10.76
CA ILE A 15 -69.78 31.25 10.05
C ILE A 15 -68.71 31.71 9.05
N ARG A 16 -67.45 31.41 9.38
CA ARG A 16 -66.29 31.51 8.49
C ARG A 16 -66.33 30.34 7.49
N VAL A 17 -66.34 30.65 6.19
CA VAL A 17 -66.16 29.65 5.14
C VAL A 17 -64.67 29.32 5.03
N PHE A 18 -64.29 28.10 5.44
CA PHE A 18 -62.97 27.54 5.20
C PHE A 18 -62.86 27.11 3.73
N ALA A 19 -61.94 27.72 2.98
CA ALA A 19 -61.55 27.26 1.66
C ALA A 19 -60.62 26.04 1.79
N GLU A 20 -61.07 24.89 1.29
CA GLU A 20 -60.27 23.65 1.21
C GLU A 20 -59.08 23.85 0.27
N ARG A 21 -57.86 23.58 0.76
CA ARG A 21 -56.66 23.50 -0.08
C ARG A 21 -56.52 22.05 -0.57
N PRO A 22 -56.37 21.77 -1.87
CA PRO A 22 -56.18 20.41 -2.34
C PRO A 22 -54.81 19.87 -1.90
N HIS A 23 -54.81 18.68 -1.30
CA HIS A 23 -53.62 17.96 -0.88
C HIS A 23 -52.80 17.49 -2.09
N ALA A 24 -51.59 18.00 -2.26
CA ALA A 24 -50.62 17.45 -3.20
C ALA A 24 -49.91 16.26 -2.55
N VAL A 25 -50.02 15.07 -3.16
CA VAL A 25 -49.26 13.88 -2.75
C VAL A 25 -47.95 13.85 -3.55
N PRO A 26 -46.77 13.84 -2.93
CA PRO A 26 -45.51 13.74 -3.66
C PRO A 26 -45.34 12.31 -4.19
N VAL A 27 -45.29 12.17 -5.51
CA VAL A 27 -44.95 10.90 -6.17
C VAL A 27 -43.43 10.76 -6.19
N GLN A 28 -42.89 9.74 -5.52
CA GLN A 28 -41.49 9.38 -5.66
C GLN A 28 -41.27 8.74 -7.04
N VAL A 29 -40.52 9.42 -7.90
CA VAL A 29 -39.99 8.81 -9.13
C VAL A 29 -38.82 7.88 -8.75
N PRO A 30 -38.82 6.62 -9.21
CA PRO A 30 -37.70 5.70 -8.98
C PRO A 30 -36.42 6.27 -9.60
N TYR A 31 -35.34 6.26 -8.82
CA TYR A 31 -34.03 6.64 -9.32
C TYR A 31 -33.47 5.54 -10.23
N GLU A 32 -33.28 5.84 -11.52
CA GLU A 32 -32.47 5.02 -12.42
C GLU A 32 -31.00 5.41 -12.29
N ALA A 33 -30.15 4.43 -12.02
CA ALA A 33 -28.71 4.65 -12.02
C ALA A 33 -28.23 5.05 -13.43
N PRO A 34 -27.30 6.01 -13.55
CA PRO A 34 -26.73 6.37 -14.85
C PRO A 34 -26.14 5.15 -15.54
N PRO A 35 -26.24 5.07 -16.88
CA PRO A 35 -25.68 3.96 -17.64
C PRO A 35 -24.21 3.82 -17.28
N LYS A 36 -23.79 2.59 -16.97
CA LYS A 36 -22.38 2.29 -16.71
C LYS A 36 -21.56 2.84 -17.89
N PRO A 37 -20.48 3.60 -17.65
CA PRO A 37 -19.60 4.01 -18.72
C PRO A 37 -19.27 2.77 -19.57
N GLY A 38 -19.53 2.85 -20.87
CA GLY A 38 -19.11 1.79 -21.78
C GLY A 38 -17.62 1.54 -21.56
N VAL A 39 -17.19 0.28 -21.64
CA VAL A 39 -15.77 -0.06 -21.60
C VAL A 39 -15.12 0.72 -22.73
N ALA A 40 -14.45 1.83 -22.40
CA ALA A 40 -13.66 2.55 -23.38
C ALA A 40 -12.67 1.54 -23.94
N PRO A 41 -12.47 1.47 -25.26
CA PRO A 41 -11.39 0.65 -25.81
C PRO A 41 -10.12 1.08 -25.08
N ASP A 42 -9.41 0.08 -24.55
CA ASP A 42 -8.17 0.27 -23.81
C ASP A 42 -7.15 0.84 -24.80
N THR A 43 -7.15 2.17 -24.97
CA THR A 43 -6.26 2.93 -25.86
C THR A 43 -4.92 3.19 -25.17
N ALA A 44 -4.55 2.30 -24.24
CA ALA A 44 -3.21 2.27 -23.68
C ALA A 44 -2.25 1.97 -24.84
N VAL A 45 -1.60 3.02 -25.35
CA VAL A 45 -0.43 2.88 -26.22
C VAL A 45 0.55 2.00 -25.47
N LEU A 46 0.78 0.79 -25.98
CA LEU A 46 1.69 -0.15 -25.34
C LEU A 46 3.08 0.51 -25.22
N PRO A 47 3.77 0.37 -24.07
CA PRO A 47 5.12 0.89 -23.91
C PRO A 47 6.02 0.41 -25.04
N SER A 48 6.91 1.28 -25.52
CA SER A 48 7.85 0.90 -26.59
C SER A 48 8.70 -0.30 -26.14
N THR A 49 8.76 -1.33 -26.98
CA THR A 49 9.58 -2.54 -26.75
C THR A 49 10.91 -2.50 -27.48
N LYS A 50 11.19 -1.41 -28.22
CA LYS A 50 12.43 -1.25 -28.98
C LYS A 50 13.58 -0.83 -28.05
N PRO A 51 14.82 -1.28 -28.30
CA PRO A 51 15.99 -0.71 -27.66
C PRO A 51 16.06 0.81 -27.94
N LEU A 52 16.44 1.59 -26.94
CA LEU A 52 16.64 3.03 -27.10
C LEU A 52 17.78 3.29 -28.08
N ASP A 53 17.56 4.15 -29.06
CA ASP A 53 18.66 4.69 -29.84
C ASP A 53 19.51 5.68 -29.01
N ALA A 54 20.63 6.15 -29.57
CA ALA A 54 21.54 7.04 -28.85
C ALA A 54 20.90 8.41 -28.50
N GLU A 55 19.94 8.88 -29.31
CA GLU A 55 19.27 10.15 -29.07
C GLU A 55 18.18 9.98 -28.00
N GLU A 56 17.41 8.91 -28.05
CA GLU A 56 16.42 8.52 -27.06
C GLU A 56 17.05 8.24 -25.69
N LEU A 57 18.22 7.60 -25.66
CA LEU A 57 18.99 7.42 -24.43
C LEU A 57 19.38 8.78 -23.82
N LYS A 58 19.89 9.70 -24.65
CA LYS A 58 20.25 11.05 -24.19
C LYS A 58 19.02 11.82 -23.69
N ARG A 59 17.87 11.66 -24.34
CA ARG A 59 16.59 12.24 -23.90
C ARG A 59 16.17 11.65 -22.55
N ALA A 60 16.21 10.32 -22.40
CA ALA A 60 15.87 9.64 -21.15
C ALA A 60 16.78 10.09 -19.99
N GLU A 61 18.08 10.25 -20.22
CA GLU A 61 19.01 10.77 -19.20
C GLU A 61 18.70 12.23 -18.82
N ALA A 62 18.26 13.06 -19.77
CA ALA A 62 17.86 14.43 -19.49
C ALA A 62 16.58 14.54 -18.64
N LEU A 63 15.77 13.47 -18.56
CA LEU A 63 14.59 13.40 -17.69
C LEU A 63 14.95 13.10 -16.22
N LEU A 64 16.15 12.58 -15.94
CA LEU A 64 16.52 12.16 -14.58
C LEU A 64 16.42 13.28 -13.53
N PRO A 65 16.91 14.51 -13.77
CA PRO A 65 16.75 15.60 -12.81
C PRO A 65 15.30 16.10 -12.70
N LEU A 66 14.44 15.75 -13.67
CA LEU A 66 13.03 16.13 -13.67
C LEU A 66 12.16 15.16 -12.87
N LEU A 67 12.72 14.06 -12.36
CA LEU A 67 12.07 13.19 -11.37
C LEU A 67 11.87 13.87 -10.00
N GLU A 68 12.14 15.16 -9.88
CA GLU A 68 11.76 15.98 -8.75
C GLU A 68 11.20 17.34 -9.17
N GLY A 69 10.52 18.02 -8.25
CA GLY A 69 9.94 19.33 -8.49
C GLY A 69 8.68 19.29 -9.33
N LYS A 70 8.40 20.36 -10.07
CA LYS A 70 7.09 20.58 -10.73
C LYS A 70 6.78 19.60 -11.87
N GLN A 71 7.81 18.96 -12.43
CA GLN A 71 7.69 18.09 -13.60
C GLN A 71 7.79 16.60 -13.25
N GLU A 72 7.84 16.24 -11.97
CA GLU A 72 8.08 14.86 -11.53
C GLU A 72 7.13 13.84 -12.16
N PHE A 73 5.81 14.09 -12.13
CA PHE A 73 4.83 13.18 -12.71
C PHE A 73 4.92 13.07 -14.23
N TRP A 74 5.27 14.17 -14.90
CA TRP A 74 5.47 14.16 -16.35
C TRP A 74 6.69 13.31 -16.72
N ALA A 75 7.83 13.52 -16.03
CA ALA A 75 9.04 12.73 -16.26
C ALA A 75 8.81 11.23 -15.99
N MET A 76 8.13 10.88 -14.89
CA MET A 76 7.74 9.50 -14.59
C MET A 76 6.87 8.90 -15.71
N GLY A 77 5.89 9.66 -16.20
CA GLY A 77 5.03 9.23 -17.31
C GLY A 77 5.80 8.99 -18.60
N GLU A 78 6.78 9.85 -18.90
CA GLU A 78 7.62 9.72 -20.09
C GLU A 78 8.52 8.48 -20.03
N PHE A 79 9.13 8.17 -18.88
CA PHE A 79 9.85 6.92 -18.69
C PHE A 79 8.96 5.69 -18.90
N VAL A 80 7.72 5.73 -18.41
CA VAL A 80 6.73 4.66 -18.61
C VAL A 80 6.32 4.53 -20.07
N HIS A 81 6.20 5.65 -20.80
CA HIS A 81 5.91 5.66 -22.23
C HIS A 81 7.05 5.05 -23.07
N LEU A 82 8.29 5.45 -22.78
CA LEU A 82 9.50 4.89 -23.39
C LEU A 82 9.68 3.40 -23.06
N GLY A 83 9.17 2.95 -21.91
CA GLY A 83 9.02 1.55 -21.56
C GLY A 83 10.25 0.90 -20.91
N PRO A 84 10.28 -0.45 -20.86
CA PRO A 84 11.29 -1.23 -20.14
C PRO A 84 12.75 -0.95 -20.54
N SER A 85 12.97 -0.47 -21.77
CA SER A 85 14.30 -0.10 -22.26
C SER A 85 14.94 1.04 -21.46
N THR A 86 14.16 1.78 -20.67
CA THR A 86 14.65 2.83 -19.76
C THR A 86 15.13 2.33 -18.40
N VAL A 87 14.92 1.05 -18.05
CA VAL A 87 15.35 0.48 -16.76
C VAL A 87 16.82 0.77 -16.44
N PRO A 88 17.80 0.60 -17.36
CA PRO A 88 19.19 0.95 -17.07
C PRO A 88 19.40 2.43 -16.73
N VAL A 89 18.61 3.34 -17.30
CA VAL A 89 18.65 4.78 -17.00
C VAL A 89 18.08 5.06 -15.61
N LEU A 90 16.94 4.45 -15.29
CA LEU A 90 16.32 4.56 -13.97
C LEU A 90 17.18 3.95 -12.84
N ILE A 91 17.97 2.91 -13.12
CA ILE A 91 18.96 2.37 -12.16
C ILE A 91 20.02 3.42 -11.83
N LYS A 92 20.44 4.27 -12.78
CA LYS A 92 21.35 5.40 -12.48
C LYS A 92 20.68 6.40 -11.53
N ALA A 93 19.38 6.64 -11.69
CA ALA A 93 18.61 7.53 -10.84
C ALA A 93 18.60 7.10 -9.36
N LEU A 94 18.68 5.79 -9.08
CA LEU A 94 18.78 5.25 -7.73
C LEU A 94 20.04 5.69 -6.97
N LYS A 95 21.07 6.21 -7.66
CA LYS A 95 22.33 6.67 -7.06
C LYS A 95 22.49 8.19 -7.10
N MET A 96 21.46 8.92 -7.55
CA MET A 96 21.50 10.38 -7.64
C MET A 96 21.41 11.04 -6.25
N PRO A 97 21.98 12.24 -6.05
CA PRO A 97 22.09 12.88 -4.74
C PRO A 97 20.74 13.22 -4.11
N ALA A 98 19.74 13.58 -4.93
CA ALA A 98 18.42 14.00 -4.46
C ALA A 98 17.56 12.79 -4.00
N PRO A 99 17.13 12.72 -2.72
CA PRO A 99 16.29 11.63 -2.24
C PRO A 99 14.94 11.52 -2.96
N ARG A 100 14.39 12.67 -3.42
CA ARG A 100 13.13 12.69 -4.17
C ARG A 100 13.26 12.00 -5.53
N VAL A 101 14.36 12.23 -6.23
CA VAL A 101 14.68 11.54 -7.50
C VAL A 101 14.80 10.04 -7.28
N ARG A 102 15.52 9.59 -6.26
CA ARG A 102 15.65 8.16 -5.92
C ARG A 102 14.30 7.52 -5.61
N TYR A 103 13.48 8.18 -4.79
CA TYR A 103 12.13 7.72 -4.46
C TYR A 103 11.26 7.57 -5.71
N ASN A 104 11.19 8.61 -6.55
CA ASN A 104 10.37 8.60 -7.77
C ASN A 104 10.90 7.64 -8.83
N ALA A 105 12.21 7.37 -8.85
CA ALA A 105 12.79 6.33 -9.70
C ALA A 105 12.30 4.93 -9.30
N ILE A 106 12.26 4.62 -8.00
CA ILE A 106 11.70 3.35 -7.50
C ILE A 106 10.21 3.22 -7.86
N GLU A 107 9.41 4.29 -7.69
CA GLU A 107 8.00 4.29 -8.11
C GLU A 107 7.86 4.07 -9.62
N THR A 108 8.71 4.70 -10.43
CA THR A 108 8.69 4.54 -11.91
C THR A 108 9.05 3.11 -12.31
N LEU A 109 10.03 2.50 -11.66
CA LEU A 109 10.41 1.11 -11.86
C LEU A 109 9.26 0.15 -11.49
N LEU A 110 8.50 0.44 -10.43
CA LEU A 110 7.28 -0.30 -10.11
C LEU A 110 6.22 -0.17 -11.22
N MET A 111 6.04 1.03 -11.79
CA MET A 111 5.09 1.26 -12.88
C MET A 111 5.45 0.49 -14.15
N LEU A 112 6.75 0.35 -14.45
CA LEU A 112 7.25 -0.46 -15.55
C LEU A 112 7.04 -1.97 -15.34
N LYS A 113 6.90 -2.42 -14.08
CA LYS A 113 6.67 -3.82 -13.69
C LYS A 113 7.74 -4.79 -14.18
N GLU A 114 8.99 -4.35 -14.20
CA GLU A 114 10.13 -5.15 -14.69
C GLU A 114 10.86 -5.87 -13.54
N PRO A 115 10.77 -7.22 -13.43
CA PRO A 115 11.43 -7.96 -12.35
C PRO A 115 12.96 -7.88 -12.39
N SER A 116 13.55 -7.58 -13.55
CA SER A 116 15.00 -7.46 -13.74
C SER A 116 15.66 -6.40 -12.85
N VAL A 117 14.89 -5.44 -12.32
CA VAL A 117 15.41 -4.38 -11.44
C VAL A 117 15.54 -4.79 -9.97
N VAL A 118 14.97 -5.93 -9.57
CA VAL A 118 14.93 -6.35 -8.16
C VAL A 118 16.31 -6.42 -7.50
N PRO A 119 17.39 -6.90 -8.15
CA PRO A 119 18.73 -6.84 -7.55
C PRO A 119 19.19 -5.42 -7.18
N ALA A 120 18.89 -4.42 -8.02
CA ALA A 120 19.24 -3.02 -7.74
C ALA A 120 18.39 -2.45 -6.59
N LEU A 121 17.12 -2.83 -6.50
CA LEU A 121 16.26 -2.43 -5.37
C LEU A 121 16.69 -3.08 -4.06
N VAL A 122 17.20 -4.32 -4.10
CA VAL A 122 17.78 -4.99 -2.92
C VAL A 122 19.03 -4.27 -2.43
N GLU A 123 19.90 -3.79 -3.33
CA GLU A 123 21.06 -2.95 -2.98
C GLU A 123 20.60 -1.69 -2.23
N VAL A 124 19.62 -0.95 -2.77
CA VAL A 124 19.08 0.25 -2.12
C VAL A 124 18.43 -0.06 -0.77
N ALA A 125 17.66 -1.14 -0.66
CA ALA A 125 16.99 -1.52 0.57
C ALA A 125 17.98 -1.83 1.72
N THR A 126 19.14 -2.39 1.37
CA THR A 126 20.16 -2.83 2.34
C THR A 126 21.28 -1.80 2.57
N GLU A 127 21.25 -0.66 1.88
CA GLU A 127 22.23 0.42 2.05
C GLU A 127 22.03 1.15 3.38
N ALA A 128 22.93 0.94 4.35
CA ALA A 128 22.79 1.47 5.70
C ALA A 128 22.73 3.01 5.78
N ASN A 129 23.39 3.70 4.85
CA ASN A 129 23.46 5.17 4.80
C ASN A 129 22.29 5.81 4.03
N GLU A 130 21.42 5.00 3.42
CA GLU A 130 20.27 5.50 2.68
C GLU A 130 19.14 5.92 3.65
N VAL A 131 18.35 6.91 3.22
CA VAL A 131 17.18 7.41 3.92
C VAL A 131 16.19 6.27 4.15
N SER A 132 15.76 6.07 5.40
CA SER A 132 14.91 4.94 5.79
C SER A 132 13.67 4.78 4.91
N ARG A 133 12.99 5.90 4.59
CA ARG A 133 11.82 5.89 3.70
C ARG A 133 12.10 5.35 2.30
N ILE A 134 13.30 5.57 1.75
CA ILE A 134 13.71 5.04 0.44
C ILE A 134 14.00 3.54 0.56
N ARG A 135 14.70 3.12 1.62
CA ARG A 135 14.99 1.70 1.88
C ARG A 135 13.71 0.87 2.03
N GLU A 136 12.76 1.36 2.82
CA GLU A 136 11.44 0.76 2.99
C GLU A 136 10.68 0.65 1.67
N HIS A 137 10.74 1.71 0.85
CA HIS A 137 10.08 1.74 -0.44
C HIS A 137 10.72 0.74 -1.43
N ALA A 138 12.06 0.68 -1.48
CA ALA A 138 12.81 -0.26 -2.29
C ALA A 138 12.47 -1.71 -1.96
N LEU A 139 12.44 -2.08 -0.66
CA LEU A 139 12.05 -3.43 -0.23
C LEU A 139 10.63 -3.77 -0.68
N ARG A 140 9.67 -2.87 -0.45
CA ARG A 140 8.27 -3.07 -0.86
C ARG A 140 8.15 -3.30 -2.36
N VAL A 141 8.84 -2.50 -3.17
CA VAL A 141 8.80 -2.65 -4.63
C VAL A 141 9.49 -3.94 -5.06
N ALA A 142 10.63 -4.29 -4.48
CA ALA A 142 11.32 -5.54 -4.74
C ALA A 142 10.40 -6.76 -4.49
N VAL A 143 9.69 -6.77 -3.35
CA VAL A 143 8.73 -7.83 -3.01
C VAL A 143 7.56 -7.91 -3.98
N ARG A 144 7.07 -6.76 -4.48
CA ARG A 144 5.96 -6.72 -5.45
C ARG A 144 6.37 -7.21 -6.83
N LEU A 145 7.61 -6.95 -7.24
CA LEU A 145 8.11 -7.30 -8.57
C LEU A 145 8.56 -8.75 -8.64
N ASP A 146 9.41 -9.17 -7.70
CA ASP A 146 9.84 -10.56 -7.59
C ASP A 146 10.17 -10.92 -6.13
N PRO A 147 9.20 -11.45 -5.37
CA PRO A 147 9.45 -11.88 -3.99
C PRO A 147 10.49 -13.00 -3.90
N ALA A 148 10.79 -13.74 -4.99
CA ALA A 148 11.73 -14.84 -4.96
C ALA A 148 13.16 -14.38 -4.61
N LEU A 149 13.52 -13.16 -4.96
CA LEU A 149 14.89 -12.62 -4.84
C LEU A 149 15.13 -11.79 -3.57
N VAL A 150 14.10 -11.59 -2.74
CA VAL A 150 14.14 -10.68 -1.60
C VAL A 150 14.59 -11.29 -0.24
N PRO A 151 14.59 -12.62 0.02
CA PRO A 151 14.97 -13.14 1.34
C PRO A 151 16.29 -12.60 1.92
N PRO A 152 17.38 -12.43 1.14
CA PRO A 152 18.62 -11.84 1.66
C PRO A 152 18.42 -10.40 2.18
N ALA A 153 17.59 -9.60 1.51
CA ALA A 153 17.27 -8.24 1.93
C ALA A 153 16.42 -8.22 3.21
N VAL A 154 15.43 -9.12 3.31
CA VAL A 154 14.63 -9.28 4.53
C VAL A 154 15.52 -9.62 5.71
N GLU A 155 16.44 -10.59 5.55
CA GLU A 155 17.36 -10.98 6.61
C GLU A 155 18.27 -9.83 7.05
N ALA A 156 18.84 -9.09 6.11
CA ALA A 156 19.70 -7.94 6.40
C ALA A 156 18.93 -6.84 7.13
N MET A 157 17.74 -6.46 6.64
CA MET A 157 16.92 -5.39 7.22
C MET A 157 16.30 -5.79 8.57
N ALA A 158 16.07 -7.08 8.82
CA ALA A 158 15.64 -7.57 10.14
C ALA A 158 16.69 -7.35 11.24
N LYS A 159 17.96 -7.15 10.88
CA LYS A 159 19.06 -6.90 11.83
C LYS A 159 19.42 -5.41 11.93
N ASP A 160 18.64 -4.53 11.32
CA ASP A 160 18.93 -3.10 11.25
C ASP A 160 18.78 -2.42 12.62
N PRO A 161 19.66 -1.45 12.98
CA PRO A 161 19.52 -0.70 14.22
C PRO A 161 18.21 0.10 14.29
N ASN A 162 17.66 0.53 13.15
CA ASN A 162 16.41 1.29 13.10
C ASN A 162 15.19 0.35 13.20
N PRO A 163 14.36 0.46 14.25
CA PRO A 163 13.17 -0.38 14.42
C PRO A 163 12.15 -0.22 13.28
N THR A 164 12.07 0.95 12.63
CA THR A 164 11.21 1.15 11.47
C THR A 164 11.62 0.24 10.31
N ILE A 165 12.92 0.06 10.09
CA ILE A 165 13.45 -0.83 9.05
C ILE A 165 13.18 -2.29 9.39
N ARG A 166 13.42 -2.72 10.63
CA ARG A 166 13.11 -4.09 11.09
C ARG A 166 11.63 -4.41 10.96
N LYS A 167 10.75 -3.46 11.31
CA LYS A 167 9.30 -3.59 11.14
C LYS A 167 8.93 -3.77 9.66
N THR A 168 9.56 -3.02 8.76
CA THR A 168 9.33 -3.15 7.31
C THR A 168 9.81 -4.50 6.79
N ALA A 169 10.95 -5.01 7.27
CA ALA A 169 11.40 -6.38 6.96
C ALA A 169 10.36 -7.41 7.40
N ALA A 170 9.88 -7.33 8.64
CA ALA A 170 8.84 -8.23 9.15
C ALA A 170 7.55 -8.15 8.32
N PHE A 171 7.10 -6.94 8.02
CA PHE A 171 5.85 -6.72 7.29
C PHE A 171 5.90 -7.23 5.85
N GLU A 172 6.98 -6.94 5.12
CA GLU A 172 7.10 -7.34 3.71
C GLU A 172 7.41 -8.85 3.56
N ALA A 173 8.05 -9.48 4.56
CA ALA A 173 8.33 -10.91 4.58
C ALA A 173 7.09 -11.79 4.42
N ARG A 174 5.91 -11.34 4.86
CA ARG A 174 4.65 -12.10 4.71
C ARG A 174 4.25 -12.32 3.24
N TYR A 175 4.78 -11.53 2.32
CA TYR A 175 4.53 -11.63 0.88
C TYR A 175 5.62 -12.41 0.14
N VAL A 176 6.75 -12.72 0.78
CA VAL A 176 7.91 -13.37 0.14
C VAL A 176 7.66 -14.86 -0.13
N ARG A 177 6.67 -15.48 0.52
CA ARG A 177 6.26 -16.90 0.35
C ARG A 177 7.43 -17.88 0.18
N GLN A 178 8.49 -17.71 0.97
CA GLN A 178 9.61 -18.65 1.06
C GLN A 178 9.84 -19.08 2.49
N LYS A 179 10.11 -20.37 2.70
CA LYS A 179 10.42 -20.92 4.03
C LYS A 179 11.60 -20.21 4.69
N ALA A 180 12.53 -19.69 3.89
CA ALA A 180 13.72 -18.97 4.36
C ALA A 180 13.40 -17.75 5.23
N VAL A 181 12.23 -17.10 5.07
CA VAL A 181 11.87 -15.93 5.91
C VAL A 181 11.24 -16.31 7.25
N VAL A 182 10.83 -17.58 7.45
CA VAL A 182 10.26 -18.06 8.71
C VAL A 182 11.23 -17.89 9.89
N PRO A 183 12.47 -18.40 9.85
CA PRO A 183 13.40 -18.22 10.97
C PRO A 183 13.75 -16.74 11.21
N VAL A 184 13.76 -15.91 10.16
CA VAL A 184 13.98 -14.46 10.29
C VAL A 184 12.86 -13.81 11.11
N LEU A 185 11.60 -14.13 10.80
CA LEU A 185 10.46 -13.62 11.54
C LEU A 185 10.41 -14.13 12.98
N ILE A 186 10.77 -15.41 13.22
CA ILE A 186 10.87 -15.97 14.58
C ILE A 186 11.89 -15.16 15.40
N GLY A 187 13.03 -14.82 14.79
CA GLY A 187 14.07 -13.99 15.44
C GLY A 187 13.62 -12.56 15.78
N LEU A 188 12.54 -12.07 15.18
CA LEU A 188 11.96 -10.75 15.46
C LEU A 188 10.86 -10.77 16.53
N ILE A 189 10.42 -11.94 17.00
CA ILE A 189 9.45 -12.05 18.11
C ILE A 189 9.99 -11.40 19.40
N PRO A 190 11.25 -11.64 19.83
CA PRO A 190 11.80 -11.02 21.05
C PRO A 190 12.33 -9.58 20.83
N ASP A 191 11.95 -8.90 19.74
CA ASP A 191 12.45 -7.55 19.44
C ASP A 191 12.14 -6.57 20.58
N ASP A 192 13.08 -5.64 20.83
CA ASP A 192 12.94 -4.58 21.82
C ASP A 192 11.73 -3.68 21.51
N GLU A 193 11.52 -3.38 20.23
CA GLU A 193 10.40 -2.58 19.78
C GLU A 193 9.16 -3.46 19.62
N ARG A 194 8.14 -3.18 20.44
CA ARG A 194 6.89 -3.94 20.45
C ARG A 194 6.24 -4.01 19.07
N PHE A 195 6.25 -2.91 18.30
CA PHE A 195 5.64 -2.92 16.97
C PHE A 195 6.36 -3.84 15.98
N VAL A 196 7.67 -4.07 16.14
CA VAL A 196 8.41 -5.04 15.33
C VAL A 196 7.96 -6.45 15.69
N ALA A 197 7.93 -6.78 16.98
CA ALA A 197 7.51 -8.09 17.46
C ALA A 197 6.06 -8.45 17.06
N VAL A 198 5.11 -7.54 17.26
CA VAL A 198 3.70 -7.74 16.86
C VAL A 198 3.58 -7.88 15.35
N THR A 199 4.39 -7.16 14.56
CA THR A 199 4.40 -7.32 13.10
C THR A 199 4.96 -8.68 12.70
N ALA A 200 6.00 -9.15 13.38
CA ALA A 200 6.63 -10.44 13.11
C ALA A 200 5.67 -11.61 13.37
N ILE A 201 5.00 -11.64 14.52
CA ILE A 201 4.03 -12.71 14.84
C ILE A 201 2.84 -12.71 13.87
N ASN A 202 2.30 -11.53 13.54
CA ASN A 202 1.21 -11.41 12.56
C ASN A 202 1.64 -11.91 11.17
N SER A 203 2.89 -11.60 10.79
CA SER A 203 3.46 -12.02 9.50
C SER A 203 3.73 -13.52 9.47
N LEU A 204 4.21 -14.10 10.58
CA LEU A 204 4.34 -15.55 10.75
C LEU A 204 3.00 -16.23 10.60
N TRP A 205 1.98 -15.81 11.37
CA TRP A 205 0.65 -16.41 11.28
C TRP A 205 0.06 -16.32 9.87
N LEU A 206 0.21 -15.18 9.18
CA LEU A 206 -0.26 -15.02 7.80
C LEU A 206 0.44 -15.97 6.82
N LEU A 207 1.75 -16.15 7.01
CA LEU A 207 2.61 -16.95 6.15
C LEU A 207 2.45 -18.44 6.40
N THR A 208 2.39 -18.87 7.67
CA THR A 208 2.44 -20.27 8.06
C THR A 208 1.06 -20.88 8.34
N ARG A 209 0.09 -20.05 8.74
CA ARG A 209 -1.20 -20.50 9.30
C ARG A 209 -1.06 -21.43 10.50
N HIS A 210 0.11 -21.42 11.13
CA HIS A 210 0.34 -22.13 12.37
C HIS A 210 -0.26 -21.32 13.52
N GLU A 211 -0.99 -22.01 14.39
CA GLU A 211 -1.55 -21.44 15.62
C GLU A 211 -0.65 -21.88 16.77
N SER A 212 -0.10 -20.91 17.50
CA SER A 212 0.59 -21.10 18.77
C SER A 212 -0.39 -20.89 19.94
N GLU A 213 0.11 -20.97 21.17
CA GLU A 213 -0.70 -20.55 22.32
C GLU A 213 -1.13 -19.09 22.20
N ILE A 214 -2.30 -18.77 22.75
CA ILE A 214 -2.87 -17.43 22.71
C ILE A 214 -2.18 -16.59 23.79
N HIS A 215 -1.32 -15.69 23.35
CA HIS A 215 -0.60 -14.75 24.21
C HIS A 215 -1.14 -13.33 24.07
N ASP A 216 -1.10 -12.55 25.16
CA ASP A 216 -1.43 -11.13 25.12
C ASP A 216 -0.21 -10.30 24.67
N TRP A 217 -0.01 -10.25 23.36
CA TRP A 217 1.06 -9.49 22.72
C TRP A 217 0.95 -7.98 22.96
N ASP A 218 -0.24 -7.48 23.31
CA ASP A 218 -0.50 -6.06 23.44
C ASP A 218 0.01 -5.46 24.76
N ILE A 219 0.16 -6.28 25.80
CA ILE A 219 0.75 -5.83 27.08
C ILE A 219 2.05 -6.56 27.42
N SER A 220 2.58 -7.37 26.49
CA SER A 220 3.78 -8.18 26.67
C SER A 220 5.05 -7.38 26.97
N THR A 221 5.84 -7.88 27.90
CA THR A 221 7.24 -7.46 28.11
C THR A 221 8.16 -8.16 27.12
N LYS A 222 9.42 -7.69 27.02
CA LYS A 222 10.43 -8.37 26.20
C LYS A 222 10.69 -9.81 26.69
N GLN A 223 10.67 -10.03 27.99
CA GLN A 223 10.89 -11.37 28.56
C GLN A 223 9.78 -12.31 28.14
N ASP A 224 8.52 -11.88 28.28
CA ASP A 224 7.35 -12.66 27.84
C ASP A 224 7.49 -13.07 26.37
N ARG A 225 7.80 -12.11 25.49
CA ARG A 225 7.98 -12.40 24.05
C ARG A 225 9.17 -13.32 23.77
N THR A 226 10.22 -13.27 24.58
CA THR A 226 11.37 -14.18 24.47
C THR A 226 10.97 -15.61 24.83
N ASP A 227 10.19 -15.76 25.89
CA ASP A 227 9.71 -17.07 26.34
C ASP A 227 8.73 -17.67 25.32
N TRP A 228 7.78 -16.87 24.82
CA TRP A 228 6.81 -17.31 23.82
C TRP A 228 7.42 -17.56 22.43
N ALA A 229 8.54 -16.91 22.10
CA ALA A 229 9.28 -17.21 20.87
C ALA A 229 9.80 -18.66 20.86
N GLN A 230 10.01 -19.28 22.02
CA GLN A 230 10.51 -20.64 22.14
C GLN A 230 9.55 -21.66 21.51
N GLU A 231 8.24 -21.45 21.63
CA GLU A 231 7.21 -22.28 20.98
C GLU A 231 7.40 -22.33 19.46
N TRP A 232 7.61 -21.16 18.86
CA TRP A 232 7.84 -21.02 17.42
C TRP A 232 9.17 -21.61 16.98
N ILE A 233 10.21 -21.44 17.79
CA ILE A 233 11.53 -22.04 17.56
C ILE A 233 11.43 -23.55 17.53
N ASP A 234 10.77 -24.15 18.51
CA ASP A 234 10.68 -25.61 18.64
C ASP A 234 9.77 -26.21 17.56
N TRP A 235 8.63 -25.58 17.28
CA TRP A 235 7.80 -25.94 16.14
C TRP A 235 8.59 -25.90 14.82
N TRP A 236 9.35 -24.83 14.56
CA TRP A 236 10.09 -24.71 13.31
C TRP A 236 11.22 -25.75 13.19
N LYS A 237 11.92 -26.08 14.28
CA LYS A 237 12.95 -27.13 14.27
C LYS A 237 12.37 -28.48 13.82
N GLU A 238 11.19 -28.83 14.31
CA GLU A 238 10.51 -30.08 13.97
C GLU A 238 9.88 -30.05 12.57
N ALA A 239 9.29 -28.91 12.18
CA ALA A 239 8.48 -28.79 10.98
C ALA A 239 9.27 -28.39 9.73
N GLN A 240 10.44 -27.76 9.83
CA GLN A 240 11.13 -27.12 8.67
C GLN A 240 11.35 -28.03 7.45
N SER A 241 11.52 -29.34 7.66
CA SER A 241 11.76 -30.31 6.58
C SER A 241 10.48 -30.73 5.84
N THR A 242 9.34 -30.77 6.53
CA THR A 242 8.06 -31.26 6.01
C THR A 242 7.05 -30.14 5.76
N PHE A 243 7.21 -29.00 6.42
CA PHE A 243 6.28 -27.88 6.37
C PHE A 243 6.24 -27.27 4.98
N GLU A 244 5.05 -27.13 4.40
CA GLU A 244 4.84 -26.42 3.14
C GLU A 244 3.99 -25.16 3.37
N LEU A 245 4.29 -24.10 2.62
CA LEU A 245 3.57 -22.86 2.77
C LEU A 245 2.14 -23.01 2.24
N PRO A 246 1.12 -22.67 3.03
CA PRO A 246 -0.27 -22.78 2.61
C PRO A 246 -0.55 -21.89 1.40
N GLU A 247 -1.46 -22.35 0.54
CA GLU A 247 -1.85 -21.63 -0.67
C GLU A 247 -2.56 -20.29 -0.37
N PRO A 248 -2.42 -19.27 -1.24
CA PRO A 248 -3.03 -17.97 -1.01
C PRO A 248 -4.55 -18.11 -0.98
N ARG A 249 -5.21 -17.40 -0.05
CA ARG A 249 -6.66 -17.30 -0.06
C ARG A 249 -7.11 -16.64 -1.37
N ARG A 250 -7.77 -17.40 -2.25
CA ARG A 250 -8.39 -16.83 -3.45
C ARG A 250 -9.52 -15.87 -3.02
N PRO A 251 -9.58 -14.63 -3.53
CA PRO A 251 -10.72 -13.78 -3.27
C PRO A 251 -12.00 -14.46 -3.77
N ARG A 252 -13.05 -14.49 -2.95
CA ARG A 252 -14.36 -14.98 -3.38
C ARG A 252 -14.80 -14.12 -4.56
N LYS A 253 -15.05 -14.73 -5.73
CA LYS A 253 -15.65 -14.01 -6.85
C LYS A 253 -16.98 -13.43 -6.37
N PRO A 254 -17.28 -12.14 -6.59
CA PRO A 254 -18.64 -11.64 -6.38
C PRO A 254 -19.56 -12.42 -7.32
N SER A 255 -20.55 -13.08 -6.73
CA SER A 255 -21.65 -13.79 -7.40
C SER A 255 -22.59 -12.83 -8.10
#